data_AF-A0ABD7TLZ7-F1
#
_entry.id   AF-A0ABD7TLZ7-F1
#
_cell.length_a   1.000
_cell.length_b   1.000
_cell.length_c   1.000
_cell.angle_alpha   90.00
_cell.angle_beta   90.00
_cell.angle_gamma   90.00
#
_symmetry.space_group_name_H-M   'P 1'
#
loop_
_entity.id
_entity.type
_entity.pdbx_description
1 polymer ?
#
loop_
_entity_poly.entity_id
_entity_poly.type
_entity_poly.pdbx_seq_one_letter_code
_entity_poly.pdbx_strand_id
1 'polypeptide(L)'
;MRPTLRTGMTLIVILLTFLAFNLVWTAKLPNVRWDVSEQEIHTLSPAAQQLLSSLESPVDLYYFNSNNHPKRSYAEKRYGKRIEDLLRECEDAAAGMINLHLIEPTPFSEDAYKAKLSGLDDSTGFIGLIGTRAGHGVRRIGSFRLEQAPLLEYEIGHLLHKLQSPAKPTVALLSGLAINESAGRLMQELQREFDLVTLESTATQVPEHVKALMVVHPRLLSERTLYGIEQFVLKGGKLMMFLDPLSEQRANAPPANTRLDELLAAWGIQMPADKLLVDYLYTPWDTASAPNRARLNLPRQAMTTNDISTWNLNTVTVSSSGALLQLNKSRTAFTPLLQSSEQSLLLDANHLPPTTTLDTLIDAASKQEHRHVIAARIEGPSHSVFPDGIKGQPPGLQDAAHIHLVVIADTDMLTDKISTSAPDGNALFVLNTLDNLSAPDTLAAVRPRVPPQKSPTLLEGMREAAKKAYRLNASELERRLHRTEQEWLRLSPWETTLGTQSVDTTTQLQALNKERLRLPMELHALQREAYGQVRGLEWAIKLTMIFAIPLTLCLIALMVFLGHRRRQLRAASAAH
;
A
#
# COMPACT_ATOMS: atom_id res chain seq x y z
N MET A 1 25.98 -63.52 21.87
CA MET A 1 25.57 -63.29 20.46
C MET A 1 24.06 -63.32 20.20
N ARG A 2 23.22 -63.96 21.04
CA ARG A 2 21.75 -63.91 20.90
C ARG A 2 21.04 -62.57 21.24
N PRO A 3 21.55 -61.66 22.11
CA PRO A 3 20.83 -60.43 22.44
C PRO A 3 20.94 -59.36 21.34
N THR A 4 22.06 -59.29 20.61
CA THR A 4 22.29 -58.29 19.56
C THR A 4 21.42 -58.51 18.31
N LEU A 5 21.17 -59.78 17.96
CA LEU A 5 20.24 -60.16 16.89
C LEU A 5 18.79 -59.85 17.25
N ARG A 6 18.39 -60.06 18.51
CA ARG A 6 17.05 -59.74 19.00
C ARG A 6 16.79 -58.24 19.01
N THR A 7 17.76 -57.45 19.44
CA THR A 7 17.67 -55.97 19.40
C THR A 7 17.61 -55.44 17.97
N GLY A 8 18.35 -56.04 17.04
CA GLY A 8 18.30 -55.68 15.62
C GLY A 8 16.94 -55.97 15.00
N MET A 9 16.35 -57.14 15.29
CA MET A 9 15.03 -57.51 14.79
C MET A 9 13.92 -56.63 15.35
N THR A 10 13.97 -56.26 16.64
CA THR A 10 13.01 -55.30 17.22
C THR A 10 13.14 -53.91 16.61
N LEU A 11 14.36 -53.47 16.29
CA LEU A 11 14.59 -52.17 15.63
C LEU A 11 14.02 -52.16 14.20
N ILE A 12 14.19 -53.25 13.45
CA ILE A 12 13.63 -53.41 12.11
C ILE A 12 12.10 -53.41 12.17
N VAL A 13 11.50 -54.14 13.12
CA VAL A 13 10.04 -54.17 13.27
C VAL A 13 9.49 -52.80 13.66
N ILE A 14 10.13 -52.08 14.58
CA ILE A 14 9.74 -50.72 14.97
C ILE A 14 9.88 -49.76 13.77
N LEU A 15 10.97 -49.86 13.01
CA LEU A 15 11.18 -49.04 11.81
C LEU A 15 10.11 -49.30 10.75
N LEU A 16 9.79 -50.57 10.48
CA LEU A 16 8.75 -50.95 9.53
C LEU A 16 7.37 -50.50 10.00
N THR A 17 7.08 -50.61 11.30
CA THR A 17 5.81 -50.15 11.88
C THR A 17 5.71 -48.62 11.84
N PHE A 18 6.80 -47.92 12.11
CA PHE A 18 6.87 -46.46 11.99
C PHE A 18 6.69 -46.01 10.53
N LEU A 19 7.32 -46.71 9.58
CA LEU A 19 7.19 -46.41 8.16
C LEU A 19 5.76 -46.68 7.66
N ALA A 20 5.15 -47.79 8.08
CA ALA A 20 3.76 -48.11 7.76
C ALA A 20 2.77 -47.12 8.39
N PHE A 21 2.99 -46.74 9.65
CA PHE A 21 2.20 -45.70 10.32
C PHE A 21 2.35 -44.36 9.60
N ASN A 22 3.57 -43.96 9.24
CA ASN A 22 3.80 -42.71 8.52
C ASN A 22 3.13 -42.75 7.14
N LEU A 23 3.21 -43.85 6.40
CA LEU A 23 2.60 -43.98 5.07
C LEU A 23 1.06 -43.92 5.10
N VAL A 24 0.42 -44.54 6.09
CA VAL A 24 -1.05 -44.67 6.14
C VAL A 24 -1.71 -43.53 6.92
N TRP A 25 -1.12 -43.09 8.03
CA TRP A 25 -1.73 -42.11 8.91
C TRP A 25 -1.41 -40.67 8.51
N THR A 26 -0.26 -40.36 7.89
CA THR A 26 0.03 -38.97 7.47
C THR A 26 -0.95 -38.45 6.43
N ALA A 27 -1.42 -39.29 5.52
CA ALA A 27 -2.44 -38.94 4.53
C ALA A 27 -3.86 -38.83 5.10
N LYS A 28 -4.12 -39.40 6.29
CA LYS A 28 -5.43 -39.40 6.95
C LYS A 28 -5.54 -38.42 8.12
N LEU A 29 -4.43 -37.85 8.56
CA LEU A 29 -4.48 -36.76 9.52
C LEU A 29 -5.16 -35.58 8.84
N PRO A 30 -6.23 -35.00 9.42
CA PRO A 30 -6.76 -33.75 8.91
C PRO A 30 -5.60 -32.76 8.83
N ASN A 31 -5.53 -32.01 7.73
CA ASN A 31 -4.48 -31.03 7.47
C ASN A 31 -4.71 -29.81 8.39
N VAL A 32 -4.63 -30.05 9.70
CA VAL A 32 -4.84 -29.06 10.74
C VAL A 32 -3.58 -28.19 10.74
N ARG A 33 -3.61 -27.17 9.89
CA ARG A 33 -2.64 -26.08 9.91
C ARG A 33 -2.99 -25.21 11.11
N TRP A 34 -2.36 -25.49 12.24
CA TRP A 34 -2.35 -24.53 13.34
C TRP A 34 -1.57 -23.31 12.89
N ASP A 35 -2.28 -22.23 12.60
CA ASP A 35 -1.66 -20.94 12.40
C ASP A 35 -1.28 -20.37 13.78
N VAL A 36 0.00 -20.54 14.13
CA VAL A 36 0.57 -19.99 15.38
C VAL A 36 1.05 -18.54 15.17
N SER A 37 0.71 -17.92 14.04
CA SER A 37 0.97 -16.49 13.87
C SER A 37 0.05 -15.68 14.78
N GLU A 38 0.58 -14.59 15.35
CA GLU A 38 -0.10 -13.71 16.29
C GLU A 38 -1.41 -13.10 15.74
N GLN A 39 -1.66 -13.20 14.43
CA GLN A 39 -2.81 -12.62 13.74
C GLN A 39 -3.53 -13.58 12.79
N GLU A 40 -3.23 -14.87 12.85
CA GLU A 40 -3.83 -15.89 11.99
C GLU A 40 -3.79 -15.53 10.48
N ILE A 41 -2.66 -14.94 10.02
CA ILE A 41 -2.48 -14.39 8.65
C ILE A 41 -2.41 -15.45 7.54
N HIS A 42 -2.48 -16.72 7.91
CA HIS A 42 -2.55 -17.90 7.05
C HIS A 42 -3.92 -18.59 7.13
N THR A 43 -4.92 -17.94 7.71
CA THR A 43 -6.32 -18.38 7.70
C THR A 43 -7.22 -17.27 7.14
N LEU A 44 -8.41 -17.61 6.65
CA LEU A 44 -9.40 -16.65 6.17
C LEU A 44 -10.03 -15.82 7.30
N SER A 45 -10.29 -14.54 7.02
CA SER A 45 -10.93 -13.66 8.00
C SER A 45 -12.41 -14.06 8.17
N PRO A 46 -13.03 -13.79 9.34
CA PRO A 46 -14.46 -14.03 9.52
C PRO A 46 -15.32 -13.35 8.45
N ALA A 47 -14.92 -12.14 8.03
CA ALA A 47 -15.57 -11.42 6.94
C ALA A 47 -15.41 -12.13 5.58
N ALA A 48 -14.22 -12.65 5.27
CA ALA A 48 -14.01 -13.43 4.05
C ALA A 48 -14.81 -14.73 4.05
N GLN A 49 -14.88 -15.45 5.18
CA GLN A 49 -15.73 -16.65 5.32
C GLN A 49 -17.22 -16.33 5.13
N GLN A 50 -17.69 -15.19 5.67
CA GLN A 50 -19.06 -14.74 5.46
C GLN A 50 -19.34 -14.39 3.98
N LEU A 51 -18.36 -13.80 3.28
CA LEU A 51 -18.45 -13.52 1.84
C LEU A 51 -18.46 -14.80 0.99
N LEU A 52 -17.70 -15.83 1.38
CA LEU A 52 -17.66 -17.10 0.67
C LEU A 52 -18.92 -17.95 0.91
N SER A 53 -19.50 -17.89 2.10
CA SER A 53 -20.75 -18.59 2.42
C SER A 53 -21.99 -17.95 1.78
N SER A 54 -21.91 -16.69 1.34
CA SER A 54 -22.99 -16.00 0.64
C SER A 54 -22.95 -16.14 -0.89
N LEU A 55 -22.05 -16.98 -1.43
CA LEU A 55 -21.99 -17.23 -2.87
C LEU A 55 -23.26 -17.96 -3.35
N GLU A 56 -23.99 -17.34 -4.29
CA GLU A 56 -25.25 -17.88 -4.82
C GLU A 56 -25.06 -18.79 -6.04
N SER A 57 -23.89 -18.74 -6.67
CA SER A 57 -23.60 -19.49 -7.90
C SER A 57 -22.16 -19.99 -7.94
N PRO A 58 -21.91 -21.16 -8.58
CA PRO A 58 -20.57 -21.70 -8.70
C PRO A 58 -19.69 -20.80 -9.59
N VAL A 59 -18.41 -20.70 -9.21
CA VAL A 59 -17.39 -19.88 -9.88
C VAL A 59 -16.16 -20.74 -10.14
N ASP A 60 -15.62 -20.67 -11.36
CA ASP A 60 -14.34 -21.30 -11.69
C ASP A 60 -13.22 -20.27 -11.57
N LEU A 61 -12.18 -20.62 -10.82
CA LEU A 61 -10.99 -19.80 -10.59
C LEU A 61 -9.77 -20.47 -11.20
N TYR A 62 -9.10 -19.80 -12.13
CA TYR A 62 -7.88 -20.26 -12.78
C TYR A 62 -6.70 -19.44 -12.28
N TYR A 63 -5.87 -20.03 -11.43
CA TYR A 63 -4.67 -19.41 -10.88
C TYR A 63 -3.45 -19.82 -11.69
N PHE A 64 -2.79 -18.84 -12.31
CA PHE A 64 -1.60 -19.03 -13.13
C PHE A 64 -0.37 -18.63 -12.33
N ASN A 65 0.54 -19.59 -12.11
CA ASN A 65 1.73 -19.38 -11.29
C ASN A 65 3.00 -20.03 -11.92
N SER A 66 3.82 -19.23 -12.59
CA SER A 66 5.12 -19.66 -13.15
C SER A 66 6.23 -19.71 -12.09
N ASN A 67 6.27 -20.77 -11.26
CA ASN A 67 7.23 -20.90 -10.16
C ASN A 67 8.71 -20.91 -10.58
N ASN A 68 9.00 -21.40 -11.78
CA ASN A 68 10.37 -21.61 -12.29
C ASN A 68 10.90 -20.49 -13.20
N HIS A 69 10.27 -19.30 -13.21
CA HIS A 69 10.71 -18.21 -14.07
C HIS A 69 12.08 -17.63 -13.62
N PRO A 70 13.04 -17.38 -14.54
CA PRO A 70 14.40 -16.93 -14.17
C PRO A 70 14.47 -15.61 -13.42
N LYS A 71 13.51 -14.71 -13.67
CA LYS A 71 13.45 -13.38 -13.03
C LYS A 71 12.78 -13.39 -11.66
N ARG A 72 12.23 -14.52 -11.19
CA ARG A 72 11.56 -14.59 -9.89
C ARG A 72 12.54 -14.65 -8.72
N SER A 73 12.40 -13.68 -7.83
CA SER A 73 13.03 -13.71 -6.51
C SER A 73 12.47 -14.84 -5.65
N TYR A 74 13.24 -15.25 -4.63
CA TYR A 74 12.76 -16.21 -3.62
C TYR A 74 11.52 -15.71 -2.88
N ALA A 75 11.43 -14.39 -2.63
CA ALA A 75 10.29 -13.77 -1.96
C ALA A 75 9.00 -13.93 -2.79
N GLU A 76 9.07 -13.68 -4.10
CA GLU A 76 7.92 -13.85 -5.02
C GLU A 76 7.48 -15.31 -5.13
N LYS A 77 8.42 -16.27 -5.11
CA LYS A 77 8.07 -17.70 -5.09
C LYS A 77 7.28 -18.08 -3.83
N ARG A 78 7.74 -17.60 -2.66
CA ARG A 78 7.03 -17.79 -1.40
C ARG A 78 5.65 -17.12 -1.42
N TYR A 79 5.56 -15.94 -2.01
CA TYR A 79 4.30 -15.22 -2.16
C TYR A 79 3.31 -15.94 -3.08
N GLY A 80 3.75 -16.44 -4.24
CA GLY A 80 2.94 -17.29 -5.11
C GLY A 80 2.41 -18.52 -4.38
N LYS A 81 3.24 -19.17 -3.54
CA LYS A 81 2.77 -20.29 -2.71
C LYS A 81 1.73 -19.86 -1.68
N ARG A 82 1.90 -18.70 -1.04
CA ARG A 82 0.91 -18.13 -0.12
C ARG A 82 -0.44 -17.88 -0.81
N ILE A 83 -0.43 -17.37 -2.04
CA ILE A 83 -1.65 -17.16 -2.82
C ILE A 83 -2.34 -18.49 -3.12
N GLU A 84 -1.57 -19.51 -3.54
CA GLU A 84 -2.11 -20.86 -3.78
C GLU A 84 -2.77 -21.43 -2.50
N ASP A 85 -2.08 -21.31 -1.36
CA ASP A 85 -2.60 -21.78 -0.07
C ASP A 85 -3.91 -21.05 0.31
N LEU A 86 -3.98 -19.74 0.13
CA LEU A 86 -5.18 -18.95 0.42
C LEU A 86 -6.34 -19.29 -0.51
N LEU A 87 -6.08 -19.49 -1.81
CA LEU A 87 -7.12 -19.86 -2.77
C LEU A 87 -7.70 -21.25 -2.49
N ARG A 88 -6.87 -22.20 -2.06
CA ARG A 88 -7.35 -23.52 -1.60
C ARG A 88 -8.24 -23.40 -0.36
N GLU A 89 -7.88 -22.51 0.56
CA GLU A 89 -8.71 -22.24 1.72
C GLU A 89 -10.06 -21.62 1.33
N CYS A 90 -10.07 -20.73 0.32
CA CYS A 90 -11.31 -20.21 -0.25
C CYS A 90 -12.18 -21.31 -0.87
N GLU A 91 -11.58 -22.24 -1.61
CA GLU A 91 -12.28 -23.40 -2.20
C GLU A 91 -12.90 -24.29 -1.12
N ASP A 92 -12.12 -24.63 -0.08
CA ASP A 92 -12.58 -25.44 1.04
C ASP A 92 -13.73 -24.76 1.81
N ALA A 93 -13.62 -23.44 2.05
CA ALA A 93 -14.63 -22.66 2.77
C ALA A 93 -15.91 -22.41 1.95
N ALA A 94 -15.84 -22.42 0.61
CA ALA A 94 -16.97 -22.18 -0.28
C ALA A 94 -17.86 -23.41 -0.50
N ALA A 95 -17.55 -24.55 0.14
CA ALA A 95 -18.38 -25.77 0.13
C ALA A 95 -18.82 -26.24 -1.28
N GLY A 96 -17.93 -26.16 -2.27
CA GLY A 96 -18.19 -26.57 -3.66
C GLY A 96 -18.72 -25.47 -4.58
N MET A 97 -18.84 -24.23 -4.09
CA MET A 97 -19.19 -23.05 -4.91
C MET A 97 -18.00 -22.43 -5.64
N ILE A 98 -16.77 -22.84 -5.31
CA ILE A 98 -15.55 -22.43 -6.00
C ILE A 98 -14.88 -23.69 -6.55
N ASN A 99 -14.57 -23.69 -7.84
CA ASN A 99 -13.73 -24.70 -8.47
C ASN A 99 -12.36 -24.09 -8.77
N LEU A 100 -11.31 -24.52 -8.07
CA LEU A 100 -9.97 -23.97 -8.25
C LEU A 100 -9.14 -24.81 -9.23
N HIS A 101 -8.65 -24.15 -10.27
CA HIS A 101 -7.71 -24.69 -11.24
C HIS A 101 -6.34 -24.05 -11.06
N LEU A 102 -5.36 -24.86 -10.64
CA LEU A 102 -3.98 -24.43 -10.48
C LEU A 102 -3.20 -24.76 -11.75
N ILE A 103 -2.67 -23.72 -12.41
CA ILE A 103 -1.98 -23.84 -13.69
C ILE A 103 -0.56 -23.32 -13.52
N GLU A 104 0.42 -24.14 -13.86
CA GLU A 104 1.83 -23.75 -13.97
C GLU A 104 2.20 -23.60 -15.45
N PRO A 105 2.02 -22.41 -16.05
CA PRO A 105 2.29 -22.22 -17.46
C PRO A 105 3.80 -22.27 -17.72
N THR A 106 4.22 -23.21 -18.56
CA THR A 106 5.60 -23.29 -19.06
C THR A 106 5.80 -22.34 -20.25
N PRO A 107 7.01 -21.80 -20.49
CA PRO A 107 7.26 -20.91 -21.62
C PRO A 107 6.83 -21.54 -22.96
N PHE A 108 6.13 -20.76 -23.79
CA PHE A 108 5.60 -21.19 -25.10
C PHE A 108 4.56 -22.32 -25.08
N SER A 109 3.98 -22.65 -23.92
CA SER A 109 2.85 -23.58 -23.82
C SER A 109 1.52 -22.97 -24.24
N GLU A 110 0.52 -23.83 -24.47
CA GLU A 110 -0.87 -23.40 -24.70
C GLU A 110 -1.42 -22.61 -23.51
N ASP A 111 -1.11 -23.04 -22.27
CA ASP A 111 -1.56 -22.36 -21.06
C ASP A 111 -0.93 -20.96 -20.92
N ALA A 112 0.35 -20.82 -21.28
CA ALA A 112 1.01 -19.52 -21.33
C ALA A 112 0.38 -18.59 -22.40
N TYR A 113 0.03 -19.15 -23.56
CA TYR A 113 -0.66 -18.40 -24.61
C TYR A 113 -2.06 -17.96 -24.16
N LYS A 114 -2.84 -18.84 -23.53
CA LYS A 114 -4.16 -18.54 -22.96
C LYS A 114 -4.08 -17.45 -21.89
N ALA A 115 -3.16 -17.59 -20.94
CA ALA A 115 -2.94 -16.59 -19.89
C ALA A 115 -2.66 -15.20 -20.47
N LYS A 116 -1.79 -15.14 -21.49
CA LYS A 116 -1.45 -13.89 -22.18
C LYS A 116 -2.63 -13.30 -22.94
N LEU A 117 -3.41 -14.13 -23.64
CA LEU A 117 -4.61 -13.70 -24.36
C LEU A 117 -5.68 -13.16 -23.39
N SER A 118 -5.78 -13.74 -22.19
CA SER A 118 -6.62 -13.25 -21.10
C SER A 118 -6.05 -12.00 -20.39
N GLY A 119 -4.90 -11.50 -20.85
CA GLY A 119 -4.29 -10.24 -20.43
C GLY A 119 -3.42 -10.32 -19.17
N LEU A 120 -3.05 -11.52 -18.71
CA LEU A 120 -2.16 -11.66 -17.56
C LEU A 120 -0.76 -11.15 -17.92
N ASP A 121 -0.06 -10.57 -16.94
CA ASP A 121 1.29 -10.06 -17.12
C ASP A 121 2.32 -11.21 -17.09
N ASP A 122 3.19 -11.26 -18.09
CA ASP A 122 4.28 -12.22 -18.22
C ASP A 122 5.67 -11.64 -17.89
N SER A 123 5.76 -10.35 -17.54
CA SER A 123 7.02 -9.60 -17.36
C SER A 123 8.02 -10.26 -16.40
N THR A 124 7.50 -10.81 -15.29
CA THR A 124 8.24 -11.52 -14.23
C THR A 124 7.84 -13.00 -14.13
N GLY A 125 7.10 -13.50 -15.12
CA GLY A 125 6.38 -14.78 -15.08
C GLY A 125 4.98 -14.61 -14.50
N PHE A 126 4.04 -15.45 -14.92
CA PHE A 126 2.64 -15.31 -14.54
C PHE A 126 2.45 -15.51 -13.02
N ILE A 127 1.77 -14.55 -12.37
CA ILE A 127 1.19 -14.66 -11.02
C ILE A 127 -0.19 -14.01 -11.09
N GLY A 128 -1.16 -14.64 -11.73
CA GLY A 128 -2.46 -14.02 -12.00
C GLY A 128 -3.63 -14.93 -11.66
N LEU A 129 -4.82 -14.34 -11.50
CA LEU A 129 -6.06 -15.06 -11.28
C LEU A 129 -7.08 -14.67 -12.33
N ILE A 130 -7.76 -15.66 -12.89
CA ILE A 130 -8.93 -15.46 -13.75
C ILE A 130 -10.12 -16.11 -13.07
N GLY A 131 -11.22 -15.39 -12.94
CA GLY A 131 -12.48 -15.96 -12.48
C GLY A 131 -13.55 -15.90 -13.55
N THR A 132 -14.31 -16.98 -13.67
CA THR A 132 -15.41 -17.10 -14.62
C THR A 132 -16.66 -17.61 -13.92
N ARG A 133 -17.82 -17.12 -14.37
CA ARG A 133 -19.13 -17.58 -13.94
C ARG A 133 -19.99 -17.81 -15.17
N ALA A 134 -20.77 -18.89 -15.16
CA ALA A 134 -21.69 -19.19 -16.25
C ALA A 134 -22.63 -18.01 -16.54
N GLY A 135 -22.71 -17.59 -17.80
CA GLY A 135 -23.58 -16.48 -18.24
C GLY A 135 -23.07 -15.06 -17.94
N HIS A 136 -21.89 -14.92 -17.32
CA HIS A 136 -21.31 -13.61 -16.99
C HIS A 136 -19.91 -13.42 -17.61
N GLY A 137 -19.46 -12.17 -17.63
CA GLY A 137 -18.13 -11.82 -18.12
C GLY A 137 -17.00 -12.34 -17.24
N VAL A 138 -15.82 -12.51 -17.84
CA VAL A 138 -14.59 -12.91 -17.16
C VAL A 138 -14.08 -11.76 -16.29
N ARG A 139 -13.64 -12.05 -15.06
CA ARG A 139 -12.91 -11.12 -14.20
C ARG A 139 -11.49 -11.61 -13.99
N ARG A 140 -10.54 -10.67 -13.82
CA ARG A 140 -9.12 -11.01 -13.75
C ARG A 140 -8.36 -10.12 -12.78
N ILE A 141 -7.35 -10.71 -12.18
CA ILE A 141 -6.22 -10.06 -11.51
C ILE A 141 -5.02 -10.31 -12.42
N GLY A 142 -4.55 -9.26 -13.10
CA GLY A 142 -3.51 -9.38 -14.14
C GLY A 142 -2.16 -9.82 -13.59
N SER A 143 -1.83 -9.39 -12.38
CA SER A 143 -0.63 -9.81 -11.64
C SER A 143 -0.80 -9.50 -10.15
N PHE A 144 -0.55 -10.49 -9.29
CA PHE A 144 -0.45 -10.27 -7.85
C PHE A 144 0.93 -9.69 -7.51
N ARG A 145 0.91 -8.56 -6.83
CA ARG A 145 2.13 -7.83 -6.47
C ARG A 145 2.50 -8.07 -5.03
N LEU A 146 3.78 -8.35 -4.77
CA LEU A 146 4.27 -8.63 -3.42
C LEU A 146 4.03 -7.45 -2.47
N GLU A 147 4.14 -6.22 -2.98
CA GLU A 147 3.90 -4.99 -2.20
C GLU A 147 2.44 -4.83 -1.75
N GLN A 148 1.53 -5.61 -2.33
CA GLN A 148 0.09 -5.61 -2.03
C GLN A 148 -0.33 -6.85 -1.25
N ALA A 149 0.62 -7.65 -0.77
CA ALA A 149 0.34 -8.82 0.06
C ALA A 149 -0.62 -8.57 1.25
N PRO A 150 -0.65 -7.38 1.90
CA PRO A 150 -1.66 -7.10 2.93
C PRO A 150 -3.11 -7.10 2.42
N LEU A 151 -3.32 -6.73 1.15
CA LEU A 151 -4.63 -6.58 0.50
C LEU A 151 -5.09 -7.86 -0.25
N LEU A 152 -4.35 -8.97 -0.11
CA LEU A 152 -4.59 -10.17 -0.92
C LEU A 152 -6.01 -10.76 -0.75
N GLU A 153 -6.51 -10.86 0.49
CA GLU A 153 -7.88 -11.31 0.75
C GLU A 153 -8.92 -10.38 0.12
N TYR A 154 -8.71 -9.07 0.23
CA TYR A 154 -9.59 -8.08 -0.40
C TYR A 154 -9.58 -8.23 -1.91
N GLU A 155 -8.41 -8.39 -2.53
CA GLU A 155 -8.26 -8.49 -3.99
C GLU A 155 -9.03 -9.71 -4.55
N ILE A 156 -8.92 -10.85 -3.88
CA ILE A 156 -9.64 -12.09 -4.24
C ILE A 156 -11.15 -11.91 -3.97
N GLY A 157 -11.52 -11.42 -2.79
CA GLY A 157 -12.93 -11.21 -2.41
C GLY A 157 -13.64 -10.21 -3.33
N HIS A 158 -12.96 -9.16 -3.73
CA HIS A 158 -13.46 -8.16 -4.68
C HIS A 158 -13.66 -8.76 -6.08
N LEU A 159 -12.74 -9.62 -6.57
CA LEU A 159 -12.93 -10.36 -7.81
C LEU A 159 -14.16 -11.27 -7.75
N LEU A 160 -14.34 -12.00 -6.64
CA LEU A 160 -15.51 -12.85 -6.42
C LEU A 160 -16.81 -12.04 -6.36
N HIS A 161 -16.80 -10.93 -5.65
CA HIS A 161 -17.95 -10.02 -5.58
C HIS A 161 -18.35 -9.49 -6.96
N LYS A 162 -17.39 -9.05 -7.78
CA LYS A 162 -17.65 -8.58 -9.16
C LYS A 162 -18.13 -9.68 -10.11
N LEU A 163 -17.91 -10.96 -9.79
CA LEU A 163 -18.47 -12.11 -10.53
C LEU A 163 -19.91 -12.43 -10.10
N GLN A 164 -20.24 -12.23 -8.82
CA GLN A 164 -21.58 -12.47 -8.31
C GLN A 164 -22.55 -11.34 -8.64
N SER A 165 -22.11 -10.10 -8.47
CA SER A 165 -22.92 -8.89 -8.62
C SER A 165 -22.34 -7.99 -9.71
N PRO A 166 -22.74 -8.16 -11.00
CA PRO A 166 -22.21 -7.35 -12.09
C PRO A 166 -22.80 -5.93 -12.16
N ALA A 167 -23.79 -5.60 -11.33
CA ALA A 167 -24.42 -4.28 -11.31
C ALA A 167 -23.45 -3.20 -10.82
N LYS A 168 -23.52 -2.02 -11.44
CA LYS A 168 -22.71 -0.86 -11.04
C LYS A 168 -23.21 -0.28 -9.72
N PRO A 169 -22.33 0.08 -8.78
CA PRO A 169 -22.75 0.79 -7.58
C PRO A 169 -23.23 2.21 -7.93
N THR A 170 -24.24 2.69 -7.21
CA THR A 170 -24.70 4.08 -7.34
C THR A 170 -23.88 5.02 -6.46
N VAL A 171 -23.35 6.08 -7.07
CA VAL A 171 -22.54 7.12 -6.39
C VAL A 171 -23.12 8.49 -6.73
N ALA A 172 -23.36 9.32 -5.71
CA ALA A 172 -23.74 10.71 -5.96
C ALA A 172 -22.50 11.60 -6.10
N LEU A 173 -22.54 12.54 -7.04
CA LEU A 173 -21.53 13.57 -7.23
C LEU A 173 -22.12 14.93 -6.92
N LEU A 174 -21.53 15.65 -5.97
CA LEU A 174 -21.86 17.04 -5.65
C LEU A 174 -20.61 17.89 -5.83
N SER A 175 -20.68 18.82 -6.78
CA SER A 175 -19.53 19.67 -7.10
C SER A 175 -19.82 21.14 -6.87
N GLY A 176 -18.90 21.83 -6.19
CA GLY A 176 -18.84 23.29 -6.13
C GLY A 176 -18.25 23.93 -7.38
N LEU A 177 -17.67 23.14 -8.30
CA LEU A 177 -16.97 23.60 -9.52
C LEU A 177 -17.49 22.89 -10.79
N ALA A 178 -17.22 23.46 -11.96
CA ALA A 178 -17.55 22.84 -13.24
C ALA A 178 -16.52 21.74 -13.60
N ILE A 179 -16.67 20.55 -13.02
CA ILE A 179 -15.74 19.40 -13.20
C ILE A 179 -15.78 18.82 -14.61
N ASN A 180 -16.94 18.84 -15.26
CA ASN A 180 -17.14 18.17 -16.55
C ASN A 180 -16.20 18.68 -17.65
N GLU A 181 -15.74 19.94 -17.56
CA GLU A 181 -14.83 20.54 -18.55
C GLU A 181 -13.34 20.29 -18.22
N SER A 182 -12.99 20.19 -16.94
CA SER A 182 -11.60 20.07 -16.49
C SER A 182 -11.15 18.62 -16.19
N ALA A 183 -12.08 17.71 -15.95
CA ALA A 183 -11.85 16.32 -15.53
C ALA A 183 -12.61 15.32 -16.42
N GLY A 184 -12.66 15.59 -17.73
CA GLY A 184 -13.48 14.82 -18.67
C GLY A 184 -13.09 13.34 -18.74
N ARG A 185 -11.79 13.02 -18.64
CA ARG A 185 -11.31 11.63 -18.64
C ARG A 185 -11.76 10.88 -17.40
N LEU A 186 -11.57 11.48 -16.22
CA LEU A 186 -12.01 10.89 -14.96
C LEU A 186 -13.52 10.66 -14.95
N MET A 187 -14.31 11.64 -15.41
CA MET A 187 -15.76 11.50 -15.48
C MET A 187 -16.18 10.35 -16.40
N GLN A 188 -15.49 10.14 -17.51
CA GLN A 188 -15.75 9.01 -18.40
C GLN A 188 -15.44 7.67 -17.73
N GLU A 189 -14.36 7.58 -16.96
CA GLU A 189 -14.02 6.37 -16.20
C GLU A 189 -15.01 6.11 -15.07
N LEU A 190 -15.43 7.14 -14.33
CA LEU A 190 -16.44 7.03 -13.30
C LEU A 190 -17.78 6.55 -13.85
N GLN A 191 -18.22 7.06 -15.00
CA GLN A 191 -19.46 6.60 -15.67
C GLN A 191 -19.36 5.16 -16.18
N ARG A 192 -18.14 4.66 -16.45
CA ARG A 192 -17.93 3.26 -16.85
C ARG A 192 -18.05 2.32 -15.66
N GLU A 193 -17.57 2.69 -14.48
CA GLU A 193 -17.56 1.83 -13.30
C GLU A 193 -18.80 2.00 -12.39
N PHE A 194 -19.39 3.20 -12.34
CA PHE A 194 -20.49 3.56 -11.42
C PHE A 194 -21.73 4.06 -12.14
N ASP A 195 -22.88 3.97 -11.45
CA ASP A 195 -24.10 4.70 -11.80
C ASP A 195 -24.08 6.07 -11.10
N LEU A 196 -23.73 7.12 -11.83
CA LEU A 196 -23.49 8.45 -11.26
C LEU A 196 -24.77 9.28 -11.19
N VAL A 197 -25.09 9.76 -9.99
CA VAL A 197 -26.18 10.70 -9.72
C VAL A 197 -25.59 12.07 -9.44
N THR A 198 -25.64 12.99 -10.41
CA THR A 198 -25.17 14.36 -10.22
C THR A 198 -26.19 15.16 -9.42
N LEU A 199 -25.76 15.74 -8.30
CA LEU A 199 -26.54 16.63 -7.45
C LEU A 199 -26.21 18.09 -7.77
N GLU A 200 -27.23 18.95 -7.75
CA GLU A 200 -27.04 20.40 -7.84
C GLU A 200 -26.32 20.93 -6.58
N SER A 201 -25.57 22.03 -6.72
CA SER A 201 -24.86 22.66 -5.59
C SER A 201 -25.80 23.21 -4.50
N THR A 202 -27.08 23.42 -4.85
CA THR A 202 -28.18 23.85 -3.98
C THR A 202 -28.99 22.69 -3.41
N ALA A 203 -28.62 21.44 -3.72
CA ALA A 203 -29.33 20.26 -3.23
C ALA A 203 -29.35 20.23 -1.70
N THR A 204 -30.52 19.95 -1.14
CA THR A 204 -30.75 20.02 0.32
C THR A 204 -30.70 18.66 1.00
N GLN A 205 -30.82 17.58 0.22
CA GLN A 205 -30.78 16.20 0.70
C GLN A 205 -30.15 15.30 -0.37
N VAL A 206 -29.44 14.28 0.09
CA VAL A 206 -28.92 13.20 -0.74
C VAL A 206 -29.99 12.11 -0.84
N PRO A 207 -30.27 11.56 -2.03
CA PRO A 207 -31.26 10.48 -2.17
C PRO A 207 -30.94 9.25 -1.32
N GLU A 208 -31.95 8.61 -0.72
CA GLU A 208 -31.77 7.52 0.26
C GLU A 208 -31.12 6.25 -0.32
N HIS A 209 -31.23 6.02 -1.64
CA HIS A 209 -30.62 4.87 -2.31
C HIS A 209 -29.10 5.02 -2.52
N VAL A 210 -28.57 6.24 -2.36
CA VAL A 210 -27.14 6.52 -2.52
C VAL A 210 -26.41 6.12 -1.25
N LYS A 211 -25.37 5.28 -1.39
CA LYS A 211 -24.54 4.84 -0.25
C LYS A 211 -23.21 5.59 -0.15
N ALA A 212 -22.71 6.13 -1.27
CA ALA A 212 -21.46 6.86 -1.35
C ALA A 212 -21.69 8.23 -2.03
N LEU A 213 -21.15 9.28 -1.42
CA LEU A 213 -21.21 10.66 -1.92
C LEU A 213 -19.78 11.15 -2.18
N MET A 214 -19.54 11.68 -3.38
CA MET A 214 -18.33 12.41 -3.74
C MET A 214 -18.64 13.91 -3.72
N VAL A 215 -17.94 14.65 -2.85
CA VAL A 215 -18.06 16.11 -2.74
C VAL A 215 -16.77 16.77 -3.18
N VAL A 216 -16.84 17.65 -4.17
CA VAL A 216 -15.68 18.36 -4.69
C VAL A 216 -15.80 19.85 -4.41
N HIS A 217 -14.78 20.38 -3.74
CA HIS A 217 -14.65 21.79 -3.41
C HIS A 217 -15.87 22.35 -2.63
N PRO A 218 -16.15 21.86 -1.40
CA PRO A 218 -17.34 22.22 -0.63
C PRO A 218 -17.34 23.67 -0.10
N ARG A 219 -16.23 24.41 -0.19
CA ARG A 219 -16.13 25.78 0.36
C ARG A 219 -17.18 26.74 -0.22
N LEU A 220 -17.61 26.50 -1.46
CA LEU A 220 -18.61 27.31 -2.17
C LEU A 220 -20.06 26.90 -1.88
N LEU A 221 -20.28 25.84 -1.09
CA LEU A 221 -21.61 25.31 -0.82
C LEU A 221 -22.32 26.12 0.27
N SER A 222 -23.65 26.18 0.16
CA SER A 222 -24.50 26.83 1.16
C SER A 222 -24.49 26.06 2.48
N GLU A 223 -24.76 26.75 3.59
CA GLU A 223 -24.93 26.11 4.92
C GLU A 223 -25.99 25.00 4.89
N ARG A 224 -27.04 25.17 4.08
CA ARG A 224 -28.09 24.16 3.88
C ARG A 224 -27.59 22.90 3.17
N THR A 225 -26.71 23.06 2.19
CA THR A 225 -26.08 21.92 1.50
C THR A 225 -25.11 21.20 2.44
N LEU A 226 -24.33 21.95 3.23
CA LEU A 226 -23.40 21.38 4.23
C LEU A 226 -24.15 20.58 5.30
N TYR A 227 -25.30 21.08 5.76
CA TYR A 227 -26.20 20.35 6.65
C TYR A 227 -26.67 19.02 6.01
N GLY A 228 -27.07 19.05 4.73
CA GLY A 228 -27.45 17.82 4.01
C GLY A 228 -26.31 16.79 3.91
N ILE A 229 -25.08 17.25 3.69
CA ILE A 229 -23.88 16.39 3.65
C ILE A 229 -23.60 15.78 5.03
N GLU A 230 -23.65 16.59 6.09
CA GLU A 230 -23.46 16.08 7.45
C GLU A 230 -24.51 15.01 7.79
N GLN A 231 -25.79 15.30 7.53
CA GLN A 231 -26.87 14.37 7.83
C GLN A 231 -26.76 13.07 7.03
N PHE A 232 -26.24 13.13 5.80
CA PHE A 232 -25.90 11.93 5.04
C PHE A 232 -24.83 11.09 5.75
N VAL A 233 -23.75 11.73 6.22
CA VAL A 233 -22.67 11.05 6.96
C VAL A 233 -23.17 10.47 8.29
N LEU A 234 -23.96 11.22 9.06
CA LEU A 234 -24.49 10.76 10.35
C LEU A 234 -25.48 9.60 10.21
N LYS A 235 -26.19 9.51 9.08
CA LYS A 235 -27.04 8.35 8.73
C LYS A 235 -26.26 7.10 8.33
N GLY A 236 -24.92 7.15 8.31
CA GLY A 236 -24.06 6.05 7.88
C GLY A 236 -23.69 6.08 6.40
N GLY A 237 -24.04 7.16 5.68
CA GLY A 237 -23.56 7.40 4.32
C GLY A 237 -22.04 7.61 4.30
N LYS A 238 -21.38 7.13 3.25
CA LYS A 238 -19.92 7.17 3.13
C LYS A 238 -19.48 8.34 2.24
N LEU A 239 -18.53 9.15 2.70
CA LEU A 239 -18.14 10.40 2.03
C LEU A 239 -16.73 10.34 1.45
N MET A 240 -16.57 10.80 0.22
CA MET A 240 -15.27 11.20 -0.35
C MET A 240 -15.29 12.71 -0.58
N MET A 241 -14.36 13.46 0.01
CA MET A 241 -14.35 14.91 -0.04
C MET A 241 -13.01 15.45 -0.55
N PHE A 242 -13.05 16.34 -1.53
CA PHE A 242 -11.89 17.05 -2.05
C PHE A 242 -11.92 18.51 -1.61
N LEU A 243 -10.87 18.90 -0.91
CA LEU A 243 -10.63 20.24 -0.38
C LEU A 243 -9.44 20.86 -1.09
N ASP A 244 -9.40 22.17 -1.15
CA ASP A 244 -8.32 22.92 -1.80
C ASP A 244 -7.99 24.15 -0.95
N PRO A 245 -6.70 24.42 -0.61
CA PRO A 245 -6.31 25.67 0.02
C PRO A 245 -6.41 26.85 -0.97
N LEU A 246 -6.08 26.65 -2.24
CA LEU A 246 -5.99 27.69 -3.25
C LEU A 246 -6.47 27.16 -4.61
N SER A 247 -7.77 27.32 -4.89
CA SER A 247 -8.29 26.90 -6.20
C SER A 247 -7.69 27.76 -7.30
N GLU A 248 -6.84 27.17 -8.16
CA GLU A 248 -6.24 27.85 -9.32
C GLU A 248 -7.30 28.44 -10.27
N GLN A 249 -8.56 28.00 -10.14
CA GLN A 249 -9.70 28.52 -10.88
C GLN A 249 -10.24 29.88 -10.37
N ARG A 250 -9.75 30.46 -9.27
CA ARG A 250 -10.19 31.81 -8.83
C ARG A 250 -9.10 32.66 -8.15
N ALA A 251 -8.72 33.74 -8.83
CA ALA A 251 -7.97 34.88 -8.30
C ALA A 251 -8.79 35.84 -7.41
N ASN A 252 -10.04 35.53 -7.03
CA ASN A 252 -10.93 36.38 -6.21
C ASN A 252 -11.97 35.55 -5.44
N ALA A 253 -11.56 34.86 -4.37
CA ALA A 253 -12.47 34.06 -3.55
C ALA A 253 -13.07 34.86 -2.37
N PRO A 254 -14.37 34.66 -2.02
CA PRO A 254 -15.00 35.22 -0.82
C PRO A 254 -14.40 34.66 0.47
N PRO A 255 -14.66 35.27 1.65
CA PRO A 255 -14.09 34.83 2.93
C PRO A 255 -14.42 33.38 3.26
N ALA A 256 -13.54 32.75 4.06
CA ALA A 256 -13.64 31.37 4.49
C ALA A 256 -15.04 31.01 5.01
N ASN A 257 -15.62 29.92 4.50
CA ASN A 257 -16.85 29.36 5.04
C ASN A 257 -16.54 28.66 6.36
N THR A 258 -16.71 29.37 7.48
CA THR A 258 -16.39 28.89 8.84
C THR A 258 -17.16 27.62 9.21
N ARG A 259 -18.34 27.38 8.60
CA ARG A 259 -19.14 26.17 8.85
C ARG A 259 -18.47 24.90 8.34
N LEU A 260 -17.73 24.98 7.22
CA LEU A 260 -16.96 23.83 6.75
C LEU A 260 -15.85 23.50 7.75
N ASP A 261 -15.16 24.51 8.27
CA ASP A 261 -14.07 24.31 9.23
C ASP A 261 -14.59 23.71 10.55
N GLU A 262 -15.78 24.14 11.02
CA GLU A 262 -16.49 23.52 12.15
C GLU A 262 -16.85 22.05 11.88
N LEU A 263 -17.33 21.74 10.67
CA LEU A 263 -17.65 20.36 10.26
C LEU A 263 -16.42 19.45 10.24
N LEU A 264 -15.32 19.92 9.65
CA LEU A 264 -14.04 19.20 9.67
C LEU A 264 -13.56 18.97 11.11
N ALA A 265 -13.70 19.98 11.97
CA ALA A 265 -13.32 19.87 13.37
C ALA A 265 -14.16 18.85 14.14
N ALA A 266 -15.47 18.76 13.87
CA ALA A 266 -16.35 17.73 14.42
C ALA A 266 -16.00 16.31 13.97
N TRP A 267 -15.38 16.16 12.79
CA TRP A 267 -14.80 14.91 12.31
C TRP A 267 -13.37 14.66 12.82
N GLY A 268 -12.81 15.60 13.58
CA GLY A 268 -11.51 15.47 14.24
C GLY A 268 -10.31 15.87 13.37
N ILE A 269 -10.54 16.60 12.28
CA ILE A 269 -9.50 17.06 11.38
C ILE A 269 -9.55 18.57 11.16
N GLN A 270 -8.43 19.12 10.73
CA GLN A 270 -8.30 20.52 10.33
C GLN A 270 -7.48 20.60 9.06
N MET A 271 -7.83 21.56 8.19
CA MET A 271 -7.05 21.88 7.00
C MET A 271 -6.81 23.39 6.96
N PRO A 272 -5.56 23.87 7.13
CA PRO A 272 -5.26 25.28 7.03
C PRO A 272 -5.54 25.81 5.62
N ALA A 273 -6.42 26.80 5.50
CA ALA A 273 -6.88 27.32 4.21
C ALA A 273 -5.81 28.14 3.47
N ASP A 274 -4.82 28.68 4.17
CA ASP A 274 -3.78 29.57 3.66
C ASP A 274 -2.42 28.86 3.47
N LYS A 275 -2.36 27.53 3.65
CA LYS A 275 -1.10 26.78 3.58
C LYS A 275 -1.04 25.84 2.39
N LEU A 276 0.05 25.97 1.65
CA LEU A 276 0.41 25.15 0.50
C LEU A 276 1.52 24.18 0.88
N LEU A 277 1.36 22.91 0.50
CA LEU A 277 2.39 21.91 0.67
C LEU A 277 3.40 21.97 -0.48
N VAL A 278 4.67 22.08 -0.11
CA VAL A 278 5.80 21.96 -1.02
C VAL A 278 6.70 20.83 -0.54
N ASP A 279 7.18 20.01 -1.46
CA ASP A 279 8.05 18.88 -1.14
C ASP A 279 9.18 18.76 -2.16
N TYR A 280 10.41 18.87 -1.68
CA TYR A 280 11.58 18.84 -2.54
C TYR A 280 11.82 17.47 -3.19
N LEU A 281 11.57 16.37 -2.45
CA LEU A 281 11.90 15.02 -2.90
C LEU A 281 10.91 14.49 -3.94
N TYR A 282 9.66 14.93 -3.84
CA TYR A 282 8.58 14.52 -4.75
C TYR A 282 8.30 15.53 -5.87
N THR A 283 8.99 16.68 -5.90
CA THR A 283 8.88 17.62 -7.02
C THR A 283 9.55 17.01 -8.28
N PRO A 284 8.85 16.92 -9.42
CA PRO A 284 9.46 16.47 -10.67
C PRO A 284 10.47 17.50 -11.18
N TRP A 285 11.65 17.03 -11.55
CA TRP A 285 12.75 17.85 -12.05
C TRP A 285 12.67 17.98 -13.58
N ASP A 286 11.61 18.61 -14.09
CA ASP A 286 11.50 18.82 -15.54
C ASP A 286 12.37 19.99 -16.01
N THR A 287 13.16 19.75 -17.06
CA THR A 287 14.18 20.65 -17.60
C THR A 287 13.60 21.50 -18.73
N ALA A 288 13.10 22.69 -18.42
CA ALA A 288 12.95 23.84 -19.35
C ALA A 288 12.35 25.09 -18.67
N SER A 289 11.65 24.92 -17.56
CA SER A 289 11.01 25.99 -16.78
C SER A 289 11.37 25.84 -15.30
N ALA A 290 11.29 26.91 -14.51
CA ALA A 290 11.49 26.80 -13.07
C ALA A 290 10.57 25.69 -12.50
N PRO A 291 11.07 24.79 -11.63
CA PRO A 291 10.28 23.69 -11.11
C PRO A 291 9.00 24.23 -10.46
N ASN A 292 7.83 23.75 -10.89
CA ASN A 292 6.59 24.02 -10.17
C ASN A 292 6.61 23.18 -8.89
N ARG A 293 7.22 23.72 -7.84
CA ARG A 293 7.45 23.06 -6.55
C ARG A 293 6.15 22.74 -5.78
N ALA A 294 4.99 23.20 -6.27
CA ALA A 294 3.67 22.83 -5.76
C ALA A 294 3.10 21.56 -6.42
N ARG A 295 3.68 21.09 -7.54
CA ARG A 295 3.34 19.82 -8.18
C ARG A 295 4.20 18.70 -7.60
N LEU A 296 3.57 17.70 -7.01
CA LEU A 296 4.24 16.60 -6.34
C LEU A 296 3.84 15.27 -6.98
N ASN A 297 4.83 14.48 -7.40
CA ASN A 297 4.65 13.10 -7.82
C ASN A 297 4.91 12.19 -6.63
N LEU A 298 3.84 11.77 -5.94
CA LEU A 298 3.89 10.90 -4.79
C LEU A 298 4.17 9.45 -5.24
N PRO A 299 5.34 8.87 -4.91
CA PRO A 299 5.64 7.48 -5.25
C PRO A 299 4.92 6.52 -4.29
N ARG A 300 4.98 5.23 -4.57
CA ARG A 300 4.39 4.19 -3.73
C ARG A 300 4.76 4.28 -2.24
N GLN A 301 5.98 4.72 -1.89
CA GLN A 301 6.38 4.83 -0.48
C GLN A 301 5.68 5.98 0.28
N ALA A 302 5.09 6.92 -0.46
CA ALA A 302 4.31 8.03 0.06
C ALA A 302 2.85 7.63 0.35
N MET A 303 2.49 6.37 0.09
CA MET A 303 1.14 5.84 0.19
C MET A 303 1.07 4.75 1.27
N THR A 304 -0.07 4.65 1.96
CA THR A 304 -0.30 3.51 2.86
C THR A 304 -0.36 2.20 2.09
N THR A 305 0.13 1.11 2.69
CA THR A 305 0.05 -0.25 2.13
C THR A 305 -1.21 -0.99 2.54
N ASN A 306 -1.96 -0.44 3.51
CA ASN A 306 -2.99 -1.15 4.25
C ASN A 306 -4.37 -0.49 4.07
N ASP A 307 -4.57 0.19 2.95
CA ASP A 307 -5.86 0.74 2.58
C ASP A 307 -6.16 0.43 1.13
N ILE A 308 -7.43 0.15 0.84
CA ILE A 308 -7.91 -0.22 -0.48
C ILE A 308 -7.84 0.97 -1.43
N SER A 309 -7.97 2.21 -0.94
CA SER A 309 -7.81 3.42 -1.74
C SER A 309 -6.48 3.47 -2.49
N THR A 310 -5.44 2.84 -1.95
CA THR A 310 -4.11 2.80 -2.57
C THR A 310 -3.85 1.50 -3.35
N TRP A 311 -4.85 0.62 -3.53
CA TRP A 311 -4.68 -0.64 -4.25
C TRP A 311 -4.20 -0.42 -5.70
N ASN A 312 -3.24 -1.21 -6.18
CA ASN A 312 -2.67 -1.08 -7.52
C ASN A 312 -2.08 0.29 -7.93
N LEU A 313 -1.87 1.20 -6.97
CA LEU A 313 -1.22 2.49 -7.24
C LEU A 313 0.30 2.39 -7.25
N ASN A 314 0.92 3.07 -8.22
CA ASN A 314 2.37 3.24 -8.31
C ASN A 314 2.80 4.68 -8.00
N THR A 315 2.09 5.64 -8.58
CA THR A 315 2.34 7.07 -8.44
C THR A 315 1.00 7.82 -8.41
N VAL A 316 0.91 8.89 -7.64
CA VAL A 316 -0.22 9.83 -7.63
C VAL A 316 0.38 11.23 -7.76
N THR A 317 -0.20 12.05 -8.61
CA THR A 317 0.28 13.42 -8.83
C THR A 317 -0.71 14.39 -8.23
N VAL A 318 -0.23 15.23 -7.31
CA VAL A 318 -0.99 16.32 -6.72
C VAL A 318 -0.40 17.66 -7.13
N SER A 319 -1.21 18.70 -7.14
CA SER A 319 -0.77 20.07 -7.42
C SER A 319 -1.40 21.02 -6.43
N SER A 320 -0.60 21.94 -5.90
CA SER A 320 -1.09 22.97 -4.99
C SER A 320 -1.88 22.40 -3.79
N SER A 321 -1.48 21.21 -3.33
CA SER A 321 -2.14 20.49 -2.25
C SER A 321 -2.00 21.23 -0.91
N GLY A 322 -3.04 21.15 -0.09
CA GLY A 322 -2.97 21.47 1.34
C GLY A 322 -2.43 20.31 2.17
N ALA A 323 -2.56 20.42 3.50
CA ALA A 323 -2.30 19.34 4.43
C ALA A 323 -3.41 19.20 5.47
N LEU A 324 -3.75 17.94 5.76
CA LEU A 324 -4.69 17.55 6.80
C LEU A 324 -3.95 17.34 8.12
N LEU A 325 -4.47 17.95 9.17
CA LEU A 325 -3.98 17.86 10.53
C LEU A 325 -5.03 17.15 11.39
N GLN A 326 -4.62 16.19 12.20
CA GLN A 326 -5.50 15.58 13.19
C GLN A 326 -5.61 16.49 14.42
N LEU A 327 -6.82 16.74 14.89
CA LEU A 327 -7.04 17.52 16.10
C LEU A 327 -6.68 16.73 17.36
N ASN A 328 -6.03 17.40 18.31
CA ASN A 328 -5.72 16.82 19.61
C ASN A 328 -7.01 16.39 20.33
N LYS A 329 -7.03 15.16 20.87
CA LYS A 329 -8.19 14.55 21.56
C LYS A 329 -9.38 14.17 20.65
N SER A 330 -9.16 14.01 19.34
CA SER A 330 -10.18 13.41 18.47
C SER A 330 -10.56 12.00 18.94
N ARG A 331 -11.86 11.66 18.83
CA ARG A 331 -12.37 10.29 19.01
C ARG A 331 -12.37 9.48 17.71
N THR A 332 -12.13 10.13 16.58
CA THR A 332 -12.04 9.48 15.27
C THR A 332 -10.63 8.95 15.03
N ALA A 333 -10.56 7.76 14.43
CA ALA A 333 -9.36 7.19 13.86
C ALA A 333 -8.99 7.98 12.60
N PHE A 334 -7.75 8.42 12.54
CA PHE A 334 -7.19 9.16 11.41
C PHE A 334 -6.11 8.29 10.76
N THR A 335 -6.40 7.76 9.57
CA THR A 335 -5.50 6.88 8.83
C THR A 335 -4.96 7.63 7.61
N PRO A 336 -3.67 8.00 7.58
CA PRO A 336 -3.07 8.64 6.43
C PRO A 336 -3.09 7.71 5.20
N LEU A 337 -3.54 8.22 4.06
CA LEU A 337 -3.57 7.50 2.78
C LEU A 337 -2.43 7.94 1.87
N LEU A 338 -2.26 9.26 1.74
CA LEU A 338 -1.21 9.92 0.96
C LEU A 338 -0.45 10.87 1.89
N GLN A 339 0.88 10.80 1.89
CA GLN A 339 1.73 11.61 2.75
C GLN A 339 2.87 12.23 1.95
N SER A 340 3.37 13.37 2.42
CA SER A 340 4.60 13.95 1.91
C SER A 340 5.84 13.24 2.47
N SER A 341 7.00 13.60 1.93
CA SER A 341 8.29 13.21 2.41
C SER A 341 8.67 13.96 3.69
N GLU A 342 9.75 13.52 4.33
CA GLU A 342 10.39 14.20 5.46
C GLU A 342 10.99 15.57 5.08
N GLN A 343 11.06 15.90 3.79
CA GLN A 343 11.60 17.16 3.25
C GLN A 343 10.49 18.06 2.71
N SER A 344 9.35 18.06 3.40
CA SER A 344 8.18 18.85 3.04
C SER A 344 7.98 20.02 3.98
N LEU A 345 7.37 21.08 3.45
CA LEU A 345 7.11 22.32 4.15
C LEU A 345 5.74 22.88 3.76
N LEU A 346 5.05 23.44 4.76
CA LEU A 346 3.86 24.23 4.54
C LEU A 346 4.25 25.71 4.38
N LEU A 347 3.97 26.27 3.21
CA LEU A 347 4.20 27.67 2.87
C LEU A 347 2.89 28.44 2.87
N ASP A 348 2.97 29.75 3.06
CA ASP A 348 1.81 30.61 2.88
C ASP A 348 1.46 30.70 1.39
N ALA A 349 0.22 30.34 1.05
CA ALA A 349 -0.25 30.27 -0.33
C ALA A 349 -0.30 31.67 -1.00
N ASN A 350 -0.45 32.74 -0.22
CA ASN A 350 -0.50 34.11 -0.73
C ASN A 350 0.89 34.78 -0.82
N HIS A 351 1.90 34.19 -0.18
CA HIS A 351 3.25 34.76 -0.08
C HIS A 351 4.31 33.68 -0.31
N LEU A 352 4.47 33.24 -1.56
CA LEU A 352 5.54 32.33 -1.93
C LEU A 352 6.90 33.04 -1.85
N PRO A 353 7.84 32.55 -1.00
CA PRO A 353 9.15 33.15 -0.84
C PRO A 353 10.01 32.97 -2.11
N PRO A 354 10.95 33.89 -2.41
CA PRO A 354 11.86 33.76 -3.55
C PRO A 354 12.70 32.48 -3.43
N THR A 355 13.10 31.91 -4.58
CA THR A 355 13.74 30.58 -4.69
C THR A 355 14.92 30.38 -3.73
N THR A 356 15.77 31.40 -3.55
CA THR A 356 16.95 31.35 -2.67
C THR A 356 16.59 31.18 -1.19
N THR A 357 15.50 31.78 -0.73
CA THR A 357 14.99 31.62 0.64
C THR A 357 14.19 30.35 0.81
N LEU A 358 13.58 29.83 -0.25
CA LEU A 358 12.88 28.55 -0.20
C LEU A 358 13.86 27.39 -0.01
N ASP A 359 15.03 27.44 -0.65
CA ASP A 359 16.06 26.41 -0.49
C ASP A 359 16.58 26.33 0.95
N THR A 360 16.77 27.47 1.63
CA THR A 360 17.17 27.48 3.05
C THR A 360 16.06 27.00 3.99
N LEU A 361 14.80 27.28 3.67
CA LEU A 361 13.64 26.77 4.41
C LEU A 361 13.47 25.26 4.24
N ILE A 362 13.73 24.72 3.05
CA ILE A 362 13.73 23.27 2.79
C ILE A 362 14.86 22.58 3.57
N ASP A 363 16.05 23.18 3.63
CA ASP A 363 17.17 22.66 4.43
C ASP A 363 16.85 22.66 5.93
N ALA A 364 16.10 23.66 6.41
CA ALA A 364 15.62 23.72 7.79
C ALA A 364 14.51 22.69 8.06
N ALA A 365 13.54 22.57 7.15
CA ALA A 365 12.42 21.61 7.24
C ALA A 365 12.91 20.16 7.21
N SER A 366 13.93 19.87 6.40
CA SER A 366 14.59 18.57 6.32
C SER A 366 15.17 18.12 7.67
N LYS A 367 15.42 19.04 8.62
CA LYS A 367 15.88 18.72 9.97
C LYS A 367 14.75 18.37 10.94
N GLN A 368 13.51 18.76 10.63
CA GLN A 368 12.33 18.53 11.48
C GLN A 368 11.67 17.16 11.19
N GLU A 369 11.96 16.53 10.05
CA GLU A 369 11.52 15.18 9.67
C GLU A 369 9.98 14.97 9.77
N HIS A 370 9.20 16.02 9.56
CA HIS A 370 7.75 15.97 9.66
C HIS A 370 7.10 15.64 8.31
N ARG A 371 6.24 14.62 8.27
CA ARG A 371 5.43 14.28 7.10
C ARG A 371 4.05 14.91 7.25
N HIS A 372 3.60 15.56 6.19
CA HIS A 372 2.28 16.15 6.09
C HIS A 372 1.34 15.18 5.38
N VAL A 373 0.08 15.13 5.83
CA VAL A 373 -0.91 14.20 5.27
C VAL A 373 -1.72 14.93 4.21
N ILE A 374 -1.75 14.40 2.99
CA ILE A 374 -2.45 14.97 1.84
C ILE A 374 -3.86 14.39 1.74
N ALA A 375 -3.99 13.08 1.97
CA ALA A 375 -5.28 12.40 2.02
C ALA A 375 -5.35 11.48 3.23
N ALA A 376 -6.51 11.41 3.87
CA ALA A 376 -6.73 10.59 5.05
C ALA A 376 -8.12 9.95 5.05
N ARG A 377 -8.19 8.73 5.59
CA ARG A 377 -9.44 8.09 5.97
C ARG A 377 -9.76 8.40 7.43
N ILE A 378 -11.01 8.75 7.69
CA ILE A 378 -11.52 9.18 8.99
C ILE A 378 -12.69 8.28 9.35
N GLU A 379 -12.57 7.62 10.50
CA GLU A 379 -13.60 6.69 10.98
C GLU A 379 -13.82 6.81 12.48
N GLY A 380 -15.05 6.61 12.96
CA GLY A 380 -15.34 6.64 14.40
C GLY A 380 -16.58 7.44 14.75
N PRO A 381 -16.78 7.78 16.04
CA PRO A 381 -17.96 8.52 16.45
C PRO A 381 -17.84 10.02 16.11
N SER A 382 -18.97 10.63 15.77
CA SER A 382 -19.07 12.08 15.52
C SER A 382 -20.41 12.64 15.98
N HIS A 383 -20.44 13.95 16.21
CA HIS A 383 -21.60 14.70 16.69
C HIS A 383 -21.92 15.80 15.67
N SER A 384 -23.18 16.19 15.60
CA SER A 384 -23.67 17.22 14.68
C SER A 384 -23.21 18.61 15.11
N VAL A 385 -22.80 19.38 14.11
CA VAL A 385 -22.49 20.82 14.19
C VAL A 385 -23.76 21.67 14.07
N PHE A 386 -24.89 21.05 13.71
CA PHE A 386 -26.20 21.70 13.56
C PHE A 386 -27.22 21.16 14.59
N PRO A 387 -26.96 21.32 15.91
CA PRO A 387 -27.79 20.72 16.94
C PRO A 387 -29.24 21.24 16.94
N ASP A 388 -29.42 22.53 16.63
CA ASP A 388 -30.73 23.18 16.51
C ASP A 388 -31.33 23.08 15.10
N GLY A 389 -30.66 22.37 14.19
CA GLY A 389 -30.93 22.40 12.76
C GLY A 389 -30.53 23.73 12.11
N ILE A 390 -31.14 24.02 10.96
CA ILE A 390 -30.95 25.27 10.22
C ILE A 390 -32.29 25.97 10.03
N LYS A 391 -32.30 27.29 9.77
CA LYS A 391 -33.55 28.05 9.58
C LYS A 391 -34.43 27.40 8.49
N GLY A 392 -35.55 26.81 8.90
CA GLY A 392 -36.52 26.14 8.02
C GLY A 392 -36.33 24.63 7.83
N GLN A 393 -35.38 23.99 8.54
CA GLN A 393 -35.28 22.53 8.65
C GLN A 393 -35.08 22.12 10.11
N PRO A 394 -35.90 21.17 10.63
CA PRO A 394 -35.75 20.71 12.01
C PRO A 394 -34.39 20.02 12.23
N PRO A 395 -33.94 19.91 13.49
CA PRO A 395 -32.72 19.19 13.82
C PRO A 395 -32.77 17.74 13.34
N GLY A 396 -31.64 17.26 12.82
CA GLY A 396 -31.50 15.92 12.28
C GLY A 396 -30.94 14.94 13.31
N LEU A 397 -30.21 13.92 12.85
CA LEU A 397 -29.41 13.10 13.75
C LEU A 397 -28.36 13.97 14.43
N GLN A 398 -28.21 13.75 15.73
CA GLN A 398 -27.28 14.49 16.58
C GLN A 398 -25.95 13.76 16.68
N ASP A 399 -25.96 12.43 16.74
CA ASP A 399 -24.75 11.63 16.94
C ASP A 399 -24.74 10.44 15.98
N ALA A 400 -23.53 10.03 15.60
CA ALA A 400 -23.28 8.78 14.90
C ALA A 400 -22.14 8.03 15.59
N ALA A 401 -22.33 6.73 15.82
CA ALA A 401 -21.30 5.90 16.43
C ALA A 401 -20.12 5.63 15.48
N HIS A 402 -20.39 5.61 14.17
CA HIS A 402 -19.39 5.31 13.16
C HIS A 402 -19.66 6.07 11.86
N ILE A 403 -18.82 7.07 11.58
CA ILE A 403 -18.77 7.78 10.30
C ILE A 403 -17.66 7.18 9.43
N HIS A 404 -17.78 7.26 8.10
CA HIS A 404 -16.75 6.82 7.17
C HIS A 404 -16.49 7.89 6.11
N LEU A 405 -15.30 8.49 6.16
CA LEU A 405 -14.93 9.54 5.23
C LEU A 405 -13.52 9.34 4.70
N VAL A 406 -13.31 9.76 3.45
CA VAL A 406 -11.98 9.95 2.87
C VAL A 406 -11.88 11.40 2.44
N VAL A 407 -10.93 12.13 3.01
CA VAL A 407 -10.71 13.55 2.73
C VAL A 407 -9.38 13.70 2.02
N ILE A 408 -9.36 14.48 0.94
CA ILE A 408 -8.21 14.76 0.09
C ILE A 408 -8.03 16.27 0.06
N ALA A 409 -6.82 16.76 0.33
CA ALA A 409 -6.50 18.18 0.36
C ALA A 409 -6.03 18.74 -1.00
N ASP A 410 -6.49 18.17 -2.11
CA ASP A 410 -6.22 18.65 -3.46
C ASP A 410 -7.43 18.39 -4.38
N THR A 411 -7.95 19.43 -5.03
CA THR A 411 -8.99 19.28 -6.07
C THR A 411 -8.43 19.17 -7.49
N ASP A 412 -7.22 19.68 -7.71
CA ASP A 412 -6.52 19.66 -8.99
C ASP A 412 -6.09 18.24 -9.39
N MET A 413 -5.93 17.32 -8.43
CA MET A 413 -5.72 15.88 -8.68
C MET A 413 -6.79 15.27 -9.62
N LEU A 414 -7.99 15.84 -9.65
CA LEU A 414 -9.08 15.40 -10.53
C LEU A 414 -8.94 15.88 -11.98
N THR A 415 -8.08 16.85 -12.24
CA THR A 415 -8.02 17.54 -13.54
C THR A 415 -7.18 16.78 -14.56
N ASP A 416 -7.62 16.79 -15.81
CA ASP A 416 -6.95 16.14 -16.94
C ASP A 416 -5.55 16.75 -17.22
N LYS A 417 -5.28 17.97 -16.71
CA LYS A 417 -3.99 18.66 -16.85
C LYS A 417 -2.86 18.02 -16.04
N ILE A 418 -3.20 17.37 -14.93
CA ILE A 418 -2.23 16.74 -14.03
C ILE A 418 -2.09 15.25 -14.32
N SER A 419 -3.13 14.63 -14.86
CA SER A 419 -3.11 13.28 -15.43
C SER A 419 -2.27 13.20 -16.71
N THR A 420 -0.96 13.04 -16.55
CA THR A 420 0.01 13.14 -17.65
C THR A 420 0.37 11.81 -18.32
N SER A 421 -0.03 10.64 -17.79
CA SER A 421 0.27 9.34 -18.44
C SER A 421 -0.65 8.18 -17.99
N ALA A 422 -0.83 7.19 -18.87
CA ALA A 422 -1.56 5.95 -18.59
C ALA A 422 -0.59 4.85 -18.07
N PRO A 423 -0.96 4.08 -17.04
CA PRO A 423 -2.20 4.17 -16.28
C PRO A 423 -2.25 5.41 -15.37
N ASP A 424 -3.41 6.07 -15.34
CA ASP A 424 -3.64 7.26 -14.52
C ASP A 424 -3.81 6.88 -13.05
N GLY A 425 -2.77 7.13 -12.25
CA GLY A 425 -2.78 6.84 -10.83
C GLY A 425 -3.77 7.68 -10.03
N ASN A 426 -4.09 8.89 -10.48
CA ASN A 426 -5.06 9.76 -9.82
C ASN A 426 -6.47 9.19 -9.99
N ALA A 427 -6.83 8.86 -11.23
CA ALA A 427 -8.12 8.26 -11.51
C ALA A 427 -8.30 6.92 -10.79
N LEU A 428 -7.25 6.06 -10.79
CA LEU A 428 -7.29 4.80 -10.06
C LEU A 428 -7.47 4.99 -8.55
N PHE A 429 -6.85 6.01 -7.94
CA PHE A 429 -7.05 6.32 -6.51
C PHE A 429 -8.52 6.70 -6.23
N VAL A 430 -9.13 7.52 -7.09
CA VAL A 430 -10.55 7.90 -6.96
C VAL A 430 -11.47 6.70 -7.14
N LEU A 431 -11.26 5.90 -8.18
CA LEU A 431 -12.04 4.70 -8.48
C LEU A 431 -11.97 3.70 -7.32
N ASN A 432 -10.77 3.38 -6.83
CA ASN A 432 -10.60 2.46 -5.71
C ASN A 432 -11.28 2.97 -4.42
N THR A 433 -11.18 4.27 -4.17
CA THR A 433 -11.80 4.87 -2.99
C THR A 433 -13.32 4.77 -3.08
N LEU A 434 -13.91 5.16 -4.21
CA LEU A 434 -15.36 5.09 -4.40
C LEU A 434 -15.88 3.66 -4.45
N ASP A 435 -15.13 2.73 -5.05
CA ASP A 435 -15.45 1.30 -5.04
C ASP A 435 -15.47 0.76 -3.60
N ASN A 436 -14.46 1.10 -2.79
CA ASN A 436 -14.44 0.75 -1.37
C ASN A 436 -15.59 1.38 -0.56
N LEU A 437 -15.92 2.64 -0.80
CA LEU A 437 -17.01 3.32 -0.08
C LEU A 437 -18.38 2.79 -0.52
N SER A 438 -18.54 2.43 -1.79
CA SER A 438 -19.79 1.86 -2.30
C SER A 438 -19.94 0.35 -2.06
N ALA A 439 -18.85 -0.34 -1.72
CA ALA A 439 -18.84 -1.76 -1.44
C ALA A 439 -19.80 -2.13 -0.28
N PRO A 440 -20.46 -3.31 -0.35
CA PRO A 440 -21.24 -3.85 0.74
C PRO A 440 -20.39 -4.06 2.00
N ASP A 441 -21.02 -3.99 3.17
CA ASP A 441 -20.32 -4.08 4.46
C ASP A 441 -19.56 -5.40 4.63
N THR A 442 -20.03 -6.49 4.02
CA THR A 442 -19.33 -7.78 4.02
C THR A 442 -17.97 -7.70 3.33
N LEU A 443 -17.86 -6.97 2.21
CA LEU A 443 -16.60 -6.77 1.49
C LEU A 443 -15.75 -5.67 2.15
N ALA A 444 -16.39 -4.59 2.62
CA ALA A 444 -15.69 -3.51 3.33
C ALA A 444 -15.08 -3.96 4.67
N ALA A 445 -15.67 -5.00 5.30
CA ALA A 445 -15.14 -5.63 6.51
C ALA A 445 -13.92 -6.53 6.25
N VAL A 446 -13.68 -6.94 4.99
CA VAL A 446 -12.43 -7.62 4.57
C VAL A 446 -11.32 -6.59 4.51
N ARG A 447 -10.86 -6.16 5.69
CA ARG A 447 -9.77 -5.21 5.84
C ARG A 447 -8.43 -5.94 5.81
N PRO A 448 -7.38 -5.33 5.23
CA PRO A 448 -6.03 -5.86 5.34
C PRO A 448 -5.67 -6.05 6.82
N ARG A 449 -5.34 -7.29 7.20
CA ARG A 449 -4.83 -7.58 8.55
C ARG A 449 -3.40 -7.07 8.65
N VAL A 450 -3.25 -5.93 9.33
CA VAL A 450 -1.96 -5.31 9.56
C VAL A 450 -1.36 -5.89 10.84
N PRO A 451 -0.16 -6.47 10.83
CA PRO A 451 0.57 -6.70 12.08
C PRO A 451 0.66 -5.36 12.81
N PRO A 452 0.41 -5.28 14.13
CA PRO A 452 0.54 -4.02 14.85
C PRO A 452 1.86 -3.38 14.45
N GLN A 453 1.85 -2.07 14.15
CA GLN A 453 3.03 -1.32 13.77
C GLN A 453 4.04 -1.48 14.91
N LYS A 454 4.90 -2.49 14.76
CA LYS A 454 5.73 -2.98 15.85
C LYS A 454 6.66 -1.83 16.14
N SER A 455 6.74 -1.44 17.42
CA SER A 455 7.78 -0.50 17.86
C SER A 455 9.10 -0.93 17.21
N PRO A 456 9.82 -0.01 16.55
CA PRO A 456 10.97 -0.37 15.74
C PRO A 456 11.86 -1.32 16.55
N THR A 457 12.16 -2.48 15.97
CA THR A 457 13.09 -3.39 16.62
C THR A 457 14.39 -2.64 16.86
N LEU A 458 15.18 -3.04 17.87
CA LEU A 458 16.47 -2.39 18.14
C LEU A 458 17.33 -2.29 16.87
N LEU A 459 17.25 -3.29 15.98
CA LEU A 459 17.91 -3.27 14.68
C LEU A 459 17.34 -2.22 13.70
N GLU A 460 16.01 -2.08 13.59
CA GLU A 460 15.36 -1.03 12.79
C GLU A 460 15.76 0.36 13.28
N GLY A 461 15.70 0.60 14.59
CA GLY A 461 16.10 1.88 15.17
C GLY A 461 17.57 2.21 14.91
N MET A 462 18.45 1.21 14.97
CA MET A 462 19.86 1.37 14.61
C MET A 462 20.05 1.66 13.11
N ARG A 463 19.27 1.05 12.23
CA ARG A 463 19.29 1.31 10.78
C ARG A 463 18.86 2.74 10.46
N GLU A 464 17.80 3.22 11.11
CA GLU A 464 17.32 4.60 10.95
C GLU A 464 18.36 5.60 11.45
N ALA A 465 18.94 5.36 12.63
CA ALA A 465 20.02 6.20 13.18
C ALA A 465 21.25 6.22 12.26
N ALA A 466 21.66 5.07 11.72
CA ALA A 466 22.75 4.96 10.76
C ALA A 466 22.45 5.73 9.46
N LYS A 467 21.22 5.60 8.94
CA LYS A 467 20.76 6.33 7.76
C LYS A 467 20.77 7.84 7.99
N LYS A 468 20.39 8.30 9.18
CA LYS A 468 20.42 9.72 9.59
C LYS A 468 21.86 10.24 9.67
N ALA A 469 22.74 9.52 10.36
CA ALA A 469 24.16 9.86 10.45
C ALA A 469 24.83 9.92 9.08
N TYR A 470 24.50 8.97 8.19
CA TYR A 470 24.95 8.99 6.81
C TYR A 470 24.49 10.24 6.07
N ARG A 471 23.18 10.53 6.06
CA ARG A 471 22.59 11.70 5.37
C ARG A 471 23.21 13.03 5.81
N LEU A 472 23.36 13.23 7.12
CA LEU A 472 23.91 14.48 7.69
C LEU A 472 25.33 14.76 7.18
N ASN A 473 26.16 13.73 7.07
CA ASN A 473 27.56 13.90 6.69
C ASN A 473 27.80 13.73 5.18
N ALA A 474 26.94 13.01 4.46
CA ALA A 474 27.09 12.73 3.02
C ALA A 474 26.57 13.86 2.11
N SER A 475 25.62 14.69 2.57
CA SER A 475 24.91 15.67 1.72
C SER A 475 25.83 16.68 1.01
N GLU A 476 26.91 17.11 1.66
CA GLU A 476 27.89 18.02 1.05
C GLU A 476 28.76 17.32 -0.01
N LEU A 477 29.17 16.08 0.28
CA LEU A 477 29.97 15.25 -0.61
C LEU A 477 29.17 14.84 -1.86
N GLU A 478 27.88 14.53 -1.70
CA GLU A 478 26.96 14.24 -2.80
C GLU A 478 26.74 15.48 -3.69
N ARG A 479 26.53 16.66 -3.09
CA ARG A 479 26.43 17.92 -3.84
C ARG A 479 27.70 18.23 -4.62
N ARG A 480 28.86 18.02 -4.00
CA ARG A 480 30.15 18.22 -4.65
C ARG A 480 30.34 17.24 -5.80
N LEU A 481 30.03 15.95 -5.59
CA LEU A 481 30.10 14.93 -6.64
C LEU A 481 29.23 15.32 -7.84
N HIS A 482 27.98 15.71 -7.59
CA HIS A 482 27.06 16.09 -8.67
C HIS A 482 27.57 17.30 -9.47
N ARG A 483 28.11 18.33 -8.79
CA ARG A 483 28.75 19.47 -9.47
C ARG A 483 29.96 19.05 -10.30
N THR A 484 30.85 18.25 -9.73
CA THR A 484 32.04 17.73 -10.44
C THR A 484 31.65 16.91 -11.66
N GLU A 485 30.57 16.11 -11.59
CA GLU A 485 30.06 15.35 -12.74
C GLU A 485 29.50 16.25 -13.84
N GLN A 486 28.73 17.29 -13.48
CA GLN A 486 28.20 18.26 -14.44
C GLN A 486 29.32 19.06 -15.12
N GLU A 487 30.32 19.51 -14.36
CA GLU A 487 31.48 20.22 -14.91
C GLU A 487 32.31 19.32 -15.82
N TRP A 488 32.50 18.06 -15.44
CA TRP A 488 33.18 17.08 -16.28
C TRP A 488 32.40 16.80 -17.57
N LEU A 489 31.07 16.63 -17.51
CA LEU A 489 30.23 16.44 -18.70
C LEU A 489 30.26 17.64 -19.65
N ARG A 490 30.39 18.88 -19.13
CA ARG A 490 30.54 20.08 -19.96
C ARG A 490 31.89 20.18 -20.65
N LEU A 491 32.94 19.74 -19.98
CA LEU A 491 34.33 19.85 -20.46
C LEU A 491 34.78 18.61 -21.24
N SER A 492 34.09 17.48 -21.09
CA SER A 492 34.37 16.23 -21.80
C SER A 492 33.77 16.32 -23.20
N PRO A 493 34.57 16.17 -24.27
CA PRO A 493 34.04 16.07 -25.62
C PRO A 493 33.23 14.78 -25.76
N TRP A 494 32.01 14.87 -26.28
CA TRP A 494 31.25 13.70 -26.72
C TRP A 494 32.03 13.01 -27.87
N GLU A 495 32.32 11.71 -27.75
CA GLU A 495 33.13 11.00 -28.73
C GLU A 495 32.41 10.86 -30.08
N THR A 496 33.14 11.03 -31.19
CA THR A 496 33.24 10.01 -32.25
C THR A 496 34.16 10.46 -33.39
N THR A 497 35.42 10.03 -33.35
CA THR A 497 36.04 9.33 -34.49
C THR A 497 37.12 8.38 -33.94
N LEU A 498 37.08 7.11 -34.37
CA LEU A 498 38.17 6.14 -34.19
C LEU A 498 39.38 6.62 -35.01
N GLY A 499 40.07 7.61 -34.49
CA GLY A 499 41.29 8.18 -35.03
C GLY A 499 42.27 8.38 -33.88
N THR A 500 43.49 7.90 -34.06
CA THR A 500 44.60 8.05 -33.13
C THR A 500 45.03 9.52 -33.03
N GLN A 501 44.23 10.34 -32.36
CA GLN A 501 44.67 11.63 -31.84
C GLN A 501 44.65 11.53 -30.32
N SER A 502 45.83 11.66 -29.71
CA SER A 502 45.96 11.83 -28.27
C SER A 502 45.13 13.05 -27.87
N VAL A 503 44.06 12.83 -27.13
CA VAL A 503 43.33 13.91 -26.47
C VAL A 503 44.32 14.57 -25.52
N ASP A 504 44.72 15.81 -25.81
CA ASP A 504 45.42 16.65 -24.84
C ASP A 504 44.46 16.91 -23.68
N THR A 505 44.48 16.01 -22.70
CA THR A 505 43.70 16.16 -21.48
C THR A 505 44.21 17.41 -20.77
N THR A 506 43.40 18.46 -20.75
CA THR A 506 43.70 19.65 -19.96
C THR A 506 43.90 19.23 -18.50
N THR A 507 44.83 19.87 -17.79
CA THR A 507 45.11 19.61 -16.36
C THR A 507 43.84 19.67 -15.50
N GLN A 508 42.86 20.47 -15.93
CA GLN A 508 41.54 20.61 -15.31
C GLN A 508 40.66 19.36 -15.46
N LEU A 509 40.65 18.70 -16.62
CA LEU A 509 39.93 17.43 -16.82
C LEU A 509 40.51 16.29 -15.99
N GLN A 510 41.85 16.24 -15.84
CA GLN A 510 42.50 15.26 -14.97
C GLN A 510 42.18 15.50 -13.49
N ALA A 511 42.14 16.76 -13.04
CA ALA A 511 41.74 17.12 -11.69
C ALA A 511 40.28 16.72 -11.39
N LEU A 512 39.35 17.04 -12.30
CA LEU A 512 37.95 16.65 -12.19
C LEU A 512 37.77 15.12 -12.17
N ASN A 513 38.48 14.40 -13.05
CA ASN A 513 38.42 12.94 -13.08
C ASN A 513 38.93 12.32 -11.76
N LYS A 514 40.01 12.89 -11.18
CA LYS A 514 40.52 12.47 -9.87
C LYS A 514 39.52 12.72 -8.75
N GLU A 515 38.81 13.87 -8.75
CA GLU A 515 37.75 14.14 -7.79
C GLU A 515 36.55 13.19 -7.96
N ARG A 516 36.15 12.88 -9.21
CA ARG A 516 35.07 11.90 -9.51
C ARG A 516 35.36 10.51 -8.99
N LEU A 517 36.64 10.10 -8.92
CA LEU A 517 37.02 8.81 -8.34
C LEU A 517 37.11 8.86 -6.80
N ARG A 518 37.54 9.99 -6.24
CA ARG A 518 37.75 10.15 -4.80
C ARG A 518 36.44 10.32 -4.03
N LEU A 519 35.51 11.13 -4.52
CA LEU A 519 34.27 11.45 -3.83
C LEU A 519 33.37 10.21 -3.57
N PRO A 520 33.19 9.26 -4.51
CA PRO A 520 32.48 8.02 -4.24
C PRO A 520 33.18 7.12 -3.21
N MET A 521 34.52 7.11 -3.19
CA MET A 521 35.27 6.37 -2.17
C MET A 521 35.04 6.93 -0.78
N GLU A 522 35.03 8.26 -0.64
CA GLU A 522 34.72 8.94 0.63
C GLU A 522 33.26 8.68 1.05
N LEU A 523 32.30 8.73 0.12
CA LEU A 523 30.90 8.36 0.38
C LEU A 523 30.76 6.91 0.83
N HIS A 524 31.46 5.97 0.19
CA HIS A 524 31.46 4.55 0.58
C HIS A 524 32.13 4.31 1.95
N ALA A 525 33.18 5.07 2.29
CA ALA A 525 33.80 5.00 3.60
C ALA A 525 32.84 5.50 4.69
N LEU A 526 32.17 6.62 4.43
CA LEU A 526 31.19 7.23 5.31
C LEU A 526 29.97 6.32 5.51
N GLN A 527 29.50 5.67 4.45
CA GLN A 527 28.45 4.65 4.53
C GLN A 527 28.88 3.47 5.41
N ARG A 528 30.13 3.01 5.26
CA ARG A 528 30.66 1.91 6.06
C ARG A 528 30.70 2.29 7.54
N GLU A 529 31.15 3.49 7.86
CA GLU A 529 31.20 3.98 9.24
C GLU A 529 29.80 4.09 9.84
N ALA A 530 28.87 4.76 9.14
CA ALA A 530 27.50 4.95 9.59
C ALA A 530 26.77 3.61 9.85
N TYR A 531 26.95 2.61 8.99
CA TYR A 531 26.34 1.28 9.12
C TYR A 531 27.20 0.26 9.86
N GLY A 532 28.29 0.67 10.53
CA GLY A 532 29.20 -0.24 11.23
C GLY A 532 28.50 -1.06 12.32
N GLN A 533 27.77 -0.37 13.21
CA GLN A 533 27.08 -1.01 14.35
C GLN A 533 25.93 -1.91 13.89
N VAL A 534 25.17 -1.48 12.87
CA VAL A 534 24.09 -2.27 12.25
C VAL A 534 24.63 -3.60 11.74
N ARG A 535 25.74 -3.56 10.98
CA ARG A 535 26.34 -4.75 10.39
C ARG A 535 26.88 -5.72 11.43
N GLY A 536 27.41 -5.23 12.55
CA GLY A 536 27.84 -6.06 13.67
C GLY A 536 26.68 -6.84 14.30
N LEU A 537 25.57 -6.16 14.57
CA LEU A 537 24.37 -6.80 15.12
C LEU A 537 23.73 -7.78 14.12
N GLU A 538 23.65 -7.42 12.83
CA GLU A 538 23.16 -8.34 11.79
C GLU A 538 24.00 -9.61 11.71
N TRP A 539 25.32 -9.48 11.81
CA TRP A 539 26.23 -10.62 11.87
C TRP A 539 25.99 -11.49 13.09
N ALA A 540 25.84 -10.88 14.27
CA ALA A 540 25.54 -11.60 15.50
C ALA A 540 24.22 -12.38 15.38
N ILE A 541 23.14 -11.74 14.93
CA ILE A 541 21.82 -12.39 14.73
C ILE A 541 21.93 -13.57 13.76
N LYS A 542 22.62 -13.38 12.63
CA LYS A 542 22.84 -14.45 11.64
C LYS A 542 23.58 -15.63 12.25
N LEU A 543 24.67 -15.39 13.00
CA LEU A 543 25.41 -16.44 13.69
C LEU A 543 24.53 -17.18 14.69
N THR A 544 23.75 -16.47 15.50
CA THR A 544 22.85 -17.08 16.49
C THR A 544 21.82 -17.99 15.82
N MET A 545 21.19 -17.55 14.72
CA MET A 545 20.23 -18.39 13.98
C MET A 545 20.87 -19.61 13.33
N ILE A 546 22.07 -19.47 12.77
CA ILE A 546 22.81 -20.58 12.14
C ILE A 546 23.19 -21.64 13.18
N PHE A 547 23.59 -21.25 14.39
CA PHE A 547 23.99 -22.19 15.44
C PHE A 547 22.85 -22.72 16.31
N ALA A 548 21.77 -21.96 16.51
CA ALA A 548 20.67 -22.35 17.40
C ALA A 548 19.91 -23.59 16.90
N ILE A 549 19.63 -23.70 15.59
CA ILE A 549 18.86 -24.81 15.03
C ILE A 549 19.62 -26.15 15.13
N PRO A 550 20.90 -26.26 14.73
CA PRO A 550 21.67 -27.49 14.93
C PRO A 550 21.86 -27.85 16.40
N LEU A 551 22.08 -26.86 17.28
CA LEU A 551 22.27 -27.10 18.72
C LEU A 551 21.01 -27.68 19.37
N THR A 552 19.83 -27.13 19.04
CA THR A 552 18.55 -27.63 19.55
C THR A 552 18.24 -29.05 19.06
N LEU A 553 18.51 -29.35 17.79
CA LEU A 553 18.39 -30.72 17.25
C LEU A 553 19.34 -31.70 17.95
N CYS A 554 20.60 -31.30 18.20
CA CYS A 554 21.56 -32.10 18.96
C CYS A 554 21.08 -32.35 20.40
N LEU A 555 20.52 -31.34 21.07
CA LEU A 555 19.95 -31.47 22.41
C LEU A 555 18.75 -32.43 22.46
N ILE A 556 17.85 -32.35 21.48
CA ILE A 556 16.70 -33.27 21.35
C ILE A 556 17.21 -34.69 21.12
N ALA A 557 18.16 -34.89 20.21
CA ALA A 557 18.76 -36.21 19.96
C ALA A 557 19.44 -36.78 21.22
N LEU A 558 20.13 -35.94 21.99
CA LEU A 558 20.77 -36.32 23.26
C LEU A 558 19.73 -36.72 24.33
N MET A 559 18.63 -35.97 24.46
CA MET A 559 17.52 -36.33 25.37
C MET A 559 16.90 -37.66 24.99
N VAL A 560 16.62 -37.89 23.70
CA VAL A 560 16.06 -39.16 23.21
C VAL A 560 17.03 -40.31 23.51
N PHE A 561 18.32 -40.13 23.26
CA PHE A 561 19.36 -41.12 23.54
C PHE A 561 19.45 -41.47 25.04
N LEU A 562 19.47 -40.46 25.91
CA LEU A 562 19.51 -40.64 27.37
C LEU A 562 18.22 -41.29 27.88
N GLY A 563 17.06 -40.93 27.34
CA GLY A 563 15.78 -41.57 27.63
C GLY A 563 15.77 -43.04 27.26
N HIS A 564 16.31 -43.38 26.10
CA HIS A 564 16.40 -44.76 25.63
C HIS A 564 17.35 -45.61 26.49
N ARG A 565 18.52 -45.03 26.86
CA ARG A 565 19.51 -45.69 27.73
C ARG A 565 18.98 -45.92 29.14
N ARG A 566 18.24 -44.96 29.72
CA ARG A 566 17.59 -45.13 31.03
C ARG A 566 16.53 -46.23 31.03
N ARG A 567 15.76 -46.36 29.94
CA ARG A 567 14.78 -47.45 29.78
C ARG A 567 15.47 -48.82 29.66
N GLN A 568 16.59 -48.91 28.95
CA GLN A 568 17.38 -50.14 28.85
C GLN A 568 18.01 -50.56 30.19
N LEU A 569 18.54 -49.60 30.96
CA LEU A 569 19.13 -49.89 32.28
C LEU A 569 18.07 -50.32 33.31
N ARG A 570 16.87 -49.73 33.30
CA ARG A 570 15.75 -50.16 34.14
C ARG A 570 15.22 -51.55 33.77
N ALA A 571 15.24 -51.90 32.47
CA ALA A 571 14.88 -53.24 32.02
C ALA A 571 15.94 -54.30 32.43
N ALA A 572 17.22 -53.92 32.51
CA ALA A 572 18.29 -54.80 32.96
C ALA A 572 18.29 -55.01 34.49
N SER A 573 17.91 -54.00 35.28
CA SER A 573 17.81 -54.11 36.75
C SER A 573 16.55 -54.84 37.24
N ALA A 574 15.55 -55.05 36.38
CA ALA A 574 14.35 -55.83 36.69
C ALA A 574 14.45 -57.30 36.24
N ALA A 575 15.58 -57.68 35.61
CA ALA A 575 15.85 -59.03 35.11
C ALA A 575 16.91 -59.78 35.94
N HIS A 576 17.37 -59.17 37.03
CA HIS A 576 18.09 -59.80 38.15
C HIS A 576 17.19 -59.72 39.38
#